data_AF-A0A495T5R5-F1
#
_entry.id   AF-A0A495T5R5-F1
#
_cell.length_a   1.000
_cell.length_b   1.000
_cell.length_c   1.000
_cell.angle_alpha   90.00
_cell.angle_beta   90.00
_cell.angle_gamma   90.00
#
_symmetry.space_group_name_H-M   'P 1'
#
loop_
_entity.id
_entity.type
_entity.pdbx_description
1 polymer ?
#
loop_
_entity_poly.entity_id
_entity_poly.type
_entity_poly.pdbx_seq_one_letter_code
_entity_poly.pdbx_strand_id
1 'polypeptide(L)'
;MPGGDVLCRATGLPRELAASRNASLVRICAAWPRPACLVTTRCPDVNKPAPLTLDALLADVRACRVCQHDLPLGPRPIVRATVDSRILIVGQAPGAKVHTSGIPWNDASGERLRRWLGVDAASFYDETRFAIIPMGFCYPGRGSSGDKPPRRECAQLWLDSLLERLNKIELTLLIGQYAQRHFLGQRRKPSLTETVRAWADYAPAFIPLPHPSPRNQAWFKHHPWFDNEVVPMLRTRVAALTAEANQVI
;
A
#
# COMPACT_ATOMS: atom_id res chain seq x y z
N MET A 1 -12.04 46.00 -28.20
CA MET A 1 -10.88 46.12 -27.31
C MET A 1 -10.83 44.85 -26.45
N PRO A 2 -9.87 43.94 -26.71
CA PRO A 2 -9.79 42.64 -26.05
C PRO A 2 -9.08 42.73 -24.70
N GLY A 3 -9.30 41.70 -23.88
CA GLY A 3 -8.87 41.56 -22.49
C GLY A 3 -7.35 41.48 -22.32
N GLY A 4 -6.92 42.02 -21.18
CA GLY A 4 -5.53 42.03 -20.74
C GLY A 4 -5.09 40.70 -20.15
N ASP A 5 -3.94 40.24 -20.64
CA ASP A 5 -3.11 39.21 -20.03
C ASP A 5 -2.65 39.65 -18.63
N VAL A 6 -2.81 38.77 -17.65
CA VAL A 6 -2.07 38.87 -16.39
C VAL A 6 -1.11 37.70 -16.31
N LEU A 7 0.14 37.99 -16.70
CA LEU A 7 1.32 37.21 -16.33
C LEU A 7 1.49 37.27 -14.80
N CYS A 8 1.39 36.13 -14.12
CA CYS A 8 2.00 35.98 -12.80
C CYS A 8 3.45 35.50 -12.97
N ARG A 9 4.37 36.44 -12.79
CA ARG A 9 5.82 36.24 -12.76
C ARG A 9 6.23 35.30 -11.62
N ALA A 10 7.19 34.44 -11.93
CA ALA A 10 8.00 33.74 -10.95
C ALA A 10 8.84 34.73 -10.13
N THR A 11 8.71 34.70 -8.81
CA THR A 11 9.68 35.28 -7.88
C THR A 11 10.38 34.13 -7.17
N GLY A 12 11.66 33.95 -7.51
CA GLY A 12 12.55 33.02 -6.82
C GLY A 12 13.00 33.55 -5.47
N LEU A 13 13.31 32.61 -4.57
CA LEU A 13 14.14 32.73 -3.37
C LEU A 13 14.46 31.28 -2.90
N PRO A 14 15.53 31.05 -2.14
CA PRO A 14 16.81 30.54 -2.64
C PRO A 14 17.03 29.03 -2.43
N ARG A 15 18.03 28.50 -3.16
CA ARG A 15 18.64 27.19 -2.92
C ARG A 15 19.28 27.15 -1.53
N GLU A 16 19.12 25.97 -0.91
CA GLU A 16 20.01 25.25 0.03
C GLU A 16 19.45 24.89 1.43
N LEU A 17 19.71 23.62 1.79
CA LEU A 17 19.45 22.89 3.02
C LEU A 17 18.01 22.45 3.37
N ALA A 18 17.60 21.32 2.79
CA ALA A 18 17.17 20.14 3.56
C ALA A 18 17.02 18.95 2.60
N ALA A 19 18.09 18.15 2.44
CA ALA A 19 17.98 16.83 1.85
C ALA A 19 17.18 15.92 2.81
N SER A 20 15.85 15.98 2.72
CA SER A 20 14.95 15.06 3.40
C SER A 20 15.21 13.65 2.86
N ARG A 21 15.59 12.74 3.75
CA ARG A 21 16.04 11.36 3.47
C ARG A 21 14.96 10.44 2.89
N ASN A 22 13.78 10.91 2.49
CA ASN A 22 12.78 10.01 1.92
C ASN A 22 11.75 10.69 0.98
N ALA A 23 12.19 11.08 -0.21
CA ALA A 23 11.33 11.65 -1.25
C ALA A 23 10.47 10.60 -2.01
N SER A 24 10.49 9.32 -1.62
CA SER A 24 9.93 8.22 -2.42
C SER A 24 8.42 8.02 -2.30
N LEU A 25 7.81 8.29 -1.15
CA LEU A 25 6.35 8.24 -0.99
C LEU A 25 5.67 9.56 -1.38
N VAL A 26 6.34 10.68 -1.12
CA VAL A 26 5.81 12.05 -1.35
C VAL A 26 5.64 12.38 -2.85
N ARG A 27 6.29 11.64 -3.76
CA ARG A 27 6.18 11.89 -5.22
C ARG A 27 5.03 11.19 -5.93
N ILE A 28 4.18 10.43 -5.24
CA ILE A 28 3.00 9.78 -5.88
C ILE A 28 1.87 10.80 -6.16
N CYS A 29 1.94 12.01 -5.60
CA CYS A 29 0.85 13.00 -5.62
C CYS A 29 0.52 13.66 -6.99
N ALA A 30 1.32 13.46 -8.05
CA ALA A 30 1.26 14.37 -9.22
C ALA A 30 0.46 13.89 -10.45
N ALA A 31 -0.23 12.75 -10.44
CA ALA A 31 -0.70 12.15 -11.71
C ALA A 31 -2.17 11.71 -11.81
N TRP A 32 -3.07 12.15 -10.92
CA TRP A 32 -4.50 11.82 -11.05
C TRP A 32 -5.35 13.09 -11.15
N PRO A 33 -6.07 13.31 -12.27
CA PRO A 33 -7.09 14.34 -12.29
C PRO A 33 -8.15 13.98 -11.25
N ARG A 34 -8.44 14.92 -10.34
CA ARG A 34 -9.59 14.83 -9.44
C ARG A 34 -10.84 14.66 -10.32
N PRO A 35 -11.57 13.53 -10.27
CA PRO A 35 -12.81 13.43 -11.01
C PRO A 35 -13.80 14.43 -10.41
N ALA A 36 -14.50 15.16 -11.29
CA ALA A 36 -15.62 15.99 -10.90
C ALA A 36 -16.60 15.16 -10.06
N CYS A 37 -16.92 15.69 -8.89
CA CYS A 37 -17.76 15.06 -7.89
C CYS A 37 -19.18 14.86 -8.45
N LEU A 38 -19.49 13.67 -8.98
CA LEU A 38 -20.86 13.25 -9.23
C LEU A 38 -21.35 12.53 -7.97
N VAL A 39 -22.03 13.32 -7.14
CA VAL A 39 -22.68 12.96 -5.88
C VAL A 39 -23.76 11.90 -6.14
N THR A 40 -23.72 10.74 -5.46
CA THR A 40 -24.92 10.01 -4.94
C THR A 40 -24.59 8.88 -3.95
N THR A 41 -23.62 9.06 -3.06
CA THR A 41 -23.49 8.21 -1.84
C THR A 41 -22.84 9.07 -0.76
N ARG A 42 -23.44 9.11 0.44
CA ARG A 42 -22.96 9.93 1.56
C ARG A 42 -21.48 9.64 1.80
N CYS A 43 -20.63 10.57 1.37
CA CYS A 43 -19.24 10.66 1.79
C CYS A 43 -19.20 10.80 3.32
N PRO A 44 -18.10 10.40 3.98
CA PRO A 44 -17.80 10.95 5.30
C PRO A 44 -17.94 12.47 5.23
N ASP A 45 -18.57 13.05 6.25
CA ASP A 45 -18.91 14.47 6.33
C ASP A 45 -17.77 15.34 5.80
N VAL A 46 -18.01 16.00 4.66
CA VAL A 46 -17.03 16.90 4.01
C VAL A 46 -16.66 18.10 4.89
N ASN A 47 -17.37 18.30 6.01
CA ASN A 47 -17.05 19.30 7.03
C ASN A 47 -16.24 18.75 8.22
N LYS A 48 -15.88 17.45 8.25
CA LYS A 48 -15.02 16.94 9.31
C LYS A 48 -13.58 17.45 9.07
N PRO A 49 -12.97 18.19 10.01
CA PRO A 49 -11.58 18.57 9.88
C PRO A 49 -10.70 17.33 9.75
N ALA A 50 -9.69 17.39 8.89
CA ALA A 50 -8.77 16.28 8.66
C ALA A 50 -8.19 15.81 10.02
N PRO A 51 -8.12 14.48 10.29
CA PRO A 51 -7.62 13.99 11.56
C PRO A 51 -6.20 14.50 11.81
N LEU A 52 -5.88 14.97 13.01
CA LEU A 52 -4.56 15.55 13.28
C LEU A 52 -3.46 14.48 13.43
N THR A 53 -3.81 13.27 13.86
CA THR A 53 -2.87 12.17 14.13
C THR A 53 -3.16 10.93 13.26
N LEU A 54 -2.16 10.07 13.04
CA LEU A 54 -2.37 8.77 12.36
C LEU A 54 -3.41 7.90 13.08
N ASP A 55 -3.39 7.84 14.42
CA ASP A 55 -4.32 6.99 15.18
C ASP A 55 -5.78 7.43 15.00
N ALA A 56 -6.04 8.73 15.06
CA ALA A 56 -7.36 9.29 14.75
C ALA A 56 -7.79 8.96 13.30
N LEU A 57 -6.88 9.04 12.33
CA LEU A 57 -7.18 8.65 10.95
C LEU A 57 -7.49 7.15 10.83
N LEU A 58 -6.73 6.29 11.50
CA LEU A 58 -6.98 4.84 11.52
C LEU A 58 -8.32 4.51 12.18
N ALA A 59 -8.72 5.24 13.22
CA ALA A 59 -10.03 5.10 13.84
C ALA A 59 -11.15 5.45 12.84
N ASP A 60 -11.00 6.54 12.09
CA ASP A 60 -11.95 6.95 11.05
C ASP A 60 -12.05 5.93 9.92
N VAL A 61 -10.89 5.41 9.47
CA VAL A 61 -10.84 4.34 8.46
C VAL A 61 -11.60 3.10 8.94
N ARG A 62 -11.42 2.68 10.20
CA ARG A 62 -12.11 1.51 10.79
C ARG A 62 -13.61 1.75 10.98
N ALA A 63 -14.02 3.00 11.17
CA ALA A 63 -15.42 3.41 11.24
C ALA A 63 -16.10 3.57 9.86
N CYS A 64 -15.33 3.58 8.76
CA CYS A 64 -15.86 3.79 7.41
C CYS A 64 -16.96 2.78 7.03
N ARG A 65 -18.02 3.29 6.37
CA ARG A 65 -19.18 2.51 5.89
C ARG A 65 -19.53 2.77 4.41
N VAL A 66 -18.72 3.55 3.68
CA VAL A 66 -19.07 4.06 2.33
C VAL A 66 -19.49 2.96 1.35
N CYS A 67 -18.76 1.84 1.31
CA CYS A 67 -19.05 0.74 0.38
C CYS A 67 -19.97 -0.35 0.95
N GLN A 68 -20.66 -0.12 2.08
CA GLN A 68 -21.41 -1.17 2.79
C GLN A 68 -22.41 -1.94 1.90
N HIS A 69 -23.06 -1.28 0.95
CA HIS A 69 -24.07 -1.88 0.08
C HIS A 69 -23.47 -2.83 -0.97
N ASP A 70 -22.16 -2.75 -1.20
CA ASP A 70 -21.43 -3.58 -2.15
C ASP A 70 -20.74 -4.79 -1.49
N LEU A 71 -20.71 -4.85 -0.16
CA LEU A 71 -19.94 -5.84 0.59
C LEU A 71 -20.84 -6.98 1.08
N PRO A 72 -20.61 -8.23 0.65
CA PRO A 72 -21.51 -9.34 1.00
C PRO A 72 -21.48 -9.72 2.48
N LEU A 73 -20.41 -9.39 3.20
CA LEU A 73 -20.26 -9.63 4.64
C LEU A 73 -20.23 -8.31 5.43
N GLY A 74 -20.64 -7.20 4.81
CA GLY A 74 -20.58 -5.89 5.40
C GLY A 74 -19.16 -5.32 5.57
N PRO A 75 -19.06 -4.06 6.04
CA PRO A 75 -17.80 -3.36 6.20
C PRO A 75 -17.02 -3.83 7.43
N ARG A 76 -15.77 -4.26 7.18
CA ARG A 76 -14.75 -4.46 8.20
C ARG A 76 -13.40 -4.01 7.63
N PRO A 77 -13.08 -2.70 7.74
CA PRO A 77 -11.81 -2.17 7.25
C PRO A 77 -10.64 -2.75 8.05
N ILE A 78 -9.72 -3.44 7.37
CA ILE A 78 -8.55 -4.08 7.98
C ILE A 78 -7.30 -3.34 7.54
N VAL A 79 -6.81 -2.48 8.44
CA VAL A 79 -5.59 -1.69 8.29
C VAL A 79 -4.81 -1.70 9.61
N ARG A 80 -3.49 -1.82 9.52
CA ARG A 80 -2.56 -1.80 10.67
C ARG A 80 -1.37 -0.94 10.32
N ALA A 81 -1.02 0.03 11.14
CA ALA A 81 0.14 0.89 10.92
C ALA A 81 0.41 1.71 12.18
N THR A 82 1.66 2.10 12.37
CA THR A 82 2.06 3.15 13.31
C THR A 82 2.94 4.16 12.58
N VAL A 83 3.18 5.32 13.19
CA VAL A 83 4.13 6.31 12.65
C VAL A 83 5.56 5.78 12.62
N ASP A 84 5.84 4.72 13.38
CA ASP A 84 7.16 4.11 13.48
C ASP A 84 7.40 2.98 12.47
N SER A 85 6.34 2.52 11.78
CA SER A 85 6.45 1.49 10.75
C SER A 85 7.54 1.82 9.73
N ARG A 86 8.40 0.84 9.44
CA ARG A 86 9.50 0.97 8.46
C ARG A 86 9.22 0.25 7.15
N ILE A 87 8.38 -0.78 7.17
CA ILE A 87 8.03 -1.60 6.02
C ILE A 87 6.53 -1.51 5.79
N LEU A 88 6.10 -1.13 4.58
CA LEU A 88 4.70 -1.09 4.18
C LEU A 88 4.36 -2.29 3.29
N ILE A 89 3.33 -3.04 3.64
CA ILE A 89 2.79 -4.14 2.84
C ILE A 89 1.49 -3.69 2.19
N VAL A 90 1.47 -3.62 0.86
CA VAL A 90 0.30 -3.26 0.07
C VAL A 90 -0.17 -4.46 -0.73
N GLY A 91 -1.26 -5.08 -0.27
CA GLY A 91 -1.96 -6.16 -0.97
C GLY A 91 -3.20 -5.67 -1.72
N GLN A 92 -4.01 -6.62 -2.19
CA GLN A 92 -5.28 -6.32 -2.87
C GLN A 92 -6.36 -5.85 -1.88
N ALA A 93 -6.92 -6.80 -1.13
CA ALA A 93 -7.98 -6.62 -0.15
C ALA A 93 -7.98 -7.83 0.80
N PRO A 94 -8.56 -7.73 2.00
CA PRO A 94 -8.71 -8.89 2.87
C PRO A 94 -9.61 -9.94 2.23
N GLY A 95 -9.23 -11.22 2.34
CA GLY A 95 -10.08 -12.35 1.95
C GLY A 95 -11.10 -12.72 3.04
N ALA A 96 -11.98 -13.70 2.76
CA ALA A 96 -13.05 -14.09 3.68
C ALA A 96 -12.53 -14.52 5.08
N LYS A 97 -11.45 -15.31 5.16
CA LYS A 97 -10.85 -15.72 6.44
C LYS A 97 -10.34 -14.52 7.24
N VAL A 98 -9.71 -13.57 6.57
CA VAL A 98 -9.20 -12.33 7.15
C VAL A 98 -10.35 -11.43 7.59
N HIS A 99 -11.44 -11.37 6.82
CA HIS A 99 -12.65 -10.68 7.23
C HIS A 99 -13.22 -11.28 8.52
N THR A 100 -13.25 -12.59 8.70
CA THR A 100 -13.75 -13.21 9.94
C THR A 100 -12.79 -12.98 11.11
N SER A 101 -11.49 -13.19 10.92
CA SER A 101 -10.50 -13.09 12.01
C SER A 101 -10.14 -11.65 12.38
N GLY A 102 -10.21 -10.72 11.43
CA GLY A 102 -9.67 -9.35 11.57
C GLY A 102 -8.15 -9.27 11.49
N ILE A 103 -7.45 -10.39 11.31
CA ILE A 103 -5.98 -10.44 11.30
C ILE A 103 -5.51 -10.56 9.84
N PRO A 104 -4.86 -9.51 9.28
CA PRO A 104 -4.39 -9.54 7.89
C PRO A 104 -3.33 -10.64 7.72
N TRP A 105 -3.30 -11.31 6.56
CA TRP A 105 -2.31 -12.36 6.27
C TRP A 105 -2.29 -13.52 7.30
N ASN A 106 -3.40 -13.76 8.00
CA ASN A 106 -3.58 -14.94 8.84
C ASN A 106 -4.11 -16.13 8.04
N ASP A 107 -3.38 -16.49 6.98
CA ASP A 107 -3.68 -17.63 6.11
C ASP A 107 -2.39 -18.18 5.46
N ALA A 108 -2.53 -19.23 4.64
CA ALA A 108 -1.42 -19.87 3.94
C ALA A 108 -0.65 -18.91 2.98
N SER A 109 -1.30 -17.86 2.48
CA SER A 109 -0.63 -16.85 1.66
C SER A 109 0.28 -15.99 2.54
N GLY A 110 -0.19 -15.63 3.74
CA GLY A 110 0.60 -14.92 4.74
C GLY A 110 1.76 -15.73 5.31
N GLU A 111 1.57 -17.03 5.51
CA GLU A 111 2.66 -17.94 5.91
C GLU A 111 3.78 -17.96 4.86
N ARG A 112 3.42 -18.06 3.58
CA ARG A 112 4.40 -17.97 2.50
C ARG A 112 5.07 -16.60 2.44
N LEU A 113 4.31 -15.52 2.62
CA LEU A 113 4.88 -14.16 2.67
C LEU A 113 5.92 -14.04 3.78
N ARG A 114 5.59 -14.45 5.01
CA ARG A 114 6.53 -14.46 6.14
C ARG A 114 7.80 -15.26 5.85
N ARG A 115 7.67 -16.44 5.20
CA ARG A 115 8.83 -17.22 4.75
C ARG A 115 9.68 -16.48 3.71
N TRP A 116 9.07 -15.76 2.77
CA TRP A 116 9.83 -14.93 1.82
C TRP A 116 10.57 -13.81 2.52
N LEU A 117 9.93 -13.15 3.49
CA LEU A 117 10.53 -12.06 4.27
C LEU A 117 11.58 -12.54 5.27
N GLY A 118 11.57 -13.83 5.63
CA GLY A 118 12.48 -14.40 6.63
C GLY A 118 12.14 -13.96 8.06
N VAL A 119 10.87 -13.73 8.35
CA VAL A 119 10.40 -13.27 9.68
C VAL A 119 9.36 -14.22 10.26
N ASP A 120 9.28 -14.27 11.59
CA ASP A 120 8.23 -14.98 12.31
C ASP A 120 6.93 -14.18 12.38
N ALA A 121 5.89 -14.78 12.98
CA ALA A 121 4.59 -14.13 13.13
C ALA A 121 4.65 -12.92 14.07
N ALA A 122 5.41 -12.99 15.16
CA ALA A 122 5.53 -11.90 16.13
C ALA A 122 6.13 -10.65 15.47
N SER A 123 7.26 -10.81 14.78
CA SER A 123 7.90 -9.72 14.03
C SER A 123 7.03 -9.18 12.91
N PHE A 124 6.29 -10.05 12.21
CA PHE A 124 5.41 -9.63 11.11
C PHE A 124 4.20 -8.80 11.59
N TYR A 125 3.71 -9.05 12.80
CA TYR A 125 2.56 -8.35 13.37
C TYR A 125 2.93 -7.20 14.33
N ASP A 126 4.21 -6.96 14.55
CA ASP A 126 4.74 -5.76 15.20
C ASP A 126 4.54 -4.54 14.28
N GLU A 127 3.61 -3.67 14.65
CA GLU A 127 3.26 -2.49 13.85
C GLU A 127 4.37 -1.43 13.82
N THR A 128 5.37 -1.49 14.71
CA THR A 128 6.56 -0.63 14.63
C THR A 128 7.49 -1.04 13.49
N ARG A 129 7.36 -2.30 13.02
CA ARG A 129 8.13 -2.82 11.88
C ARG A 129 7.31 -2.78 10.60
N PHE A 130 6.09 -3.33 10.65
CA PHE A 130 5.25 -3.52 9.47
C PHE A 130 3.93 -2.76 9.57
N ALA A 131 3.71 -1.87 8.61
CA ALA A 131 2.39 -1.39 8.24
C ALA A 131 1.77 -2.33 7.20
N ILE A 132 0.48 -2.60 7.30
CA ILE A 132 -0.31 -3.39 6.36
C ILE A 132 -1.53 -2.57 5.95
N ILE A 133 -1.49 -2.06 4.72
CA ILE A 133 -2.55 -1.22 4.14
C ILE A 133 -2.84 -1.74 2.73
N PRO A 134 -3.88 -2.57 2.54
CA PRO A 134 -4.25 -3.09 1.22
C PRO A 134 -4.91 -1.99 0.35
N MET A 135 -5.01 -2.20 -0.96
CA MET A 135 -5.70 -1.26 -1.87
C MET A 135 -7.20 -1.12 -1.58
N GLY A 136 -7.85 -2.18 -1.10
CA GLY A 136 -9.23 -2.18 -0.61
C GLY A 136 -9.26 -2.71 0.82
N PHE A 137 -9.94 -2.00 1.72
CA PHE A 137 -9.82 -2.29 3.16
C PHE A 137 -10.81 -3.35 3.66
N CYS A 138 -11.87 -3.63 2.90
CA CYS A 138 -12.91 -4.60 3.24
C CYS A 138 -12.92 -5.77 2.26
N TYR A 139 -13.50 -6.90 2.68
CA TYR A 139 -13.64 -8.08 1.83
C TYR A 139 -14.67 -7.81 0.71
N PRO A 140 -14.24 -7.80 -0.57
CA PRO A 140 -15.11 -7.38 -1.68
C PRO A 140 -16.06 -8.49 -2.15
N GLY A 141 -16.01 -9.68 -1.54
CA GLY A 141 -16.78 -10.84 -1.97
C GLY A 141 -16.04 -11.76 -2.92
N ARG A 142 -16.68 -12.88 -3.25
CA ARG A 142 -16.15 -13.90 -4.17
C ARG A 142 -16.51 -13.57 -5.62
N GLY A 143 -15.55 -13.72 -6.52
CA GLY A 143 -15.69 -13.70 -7.97
C GLY A 143 -15.37 -15.06 -8.60
N SER A 144 -15.31 -15.12 -9.92
CA SER A 144 -15.12 -16.36 -10.69
C SER A 144 -13.75 -17.02 -10.46
N SER A 145 -12.68 -16.21 -10.37
CA SER A 145 -11.30 -16.69 -10.27
C SER A 145 -10.66 -16.46 -8.90
N GLY A 146 -11.43 -16.07 -7.88
CA GLY A 146 -10.91 -15.65 -6.58
C GLY A 146 -11.78 -14.61 -5.92
N ASP A 147 -11.22 -13.82 -5.02
CA ASP A 147 -11.96 -12.70 -4.44
C ASP A 147 -12.05 -11.56 -5.47
N LYS A 148 -13.15 -10.79 -5.42
CA LYS A 148 -13.40 -9.68 -6.32
C LYS A 148 -12.27 -8.62 -6.21
N PRO A 149 -12.10 -7.77 -7.25
CA PRO A 149 -11.20 -6.63 -7.18
C PRO A 149 -11.43 -5.75 -5.93
N PRO A 150 -10.41 -5.03 -5.46
CA PRO A 150 -10.55 -4.12 -4.34
C PRO A 150 -11.48 -2.96 -4.72
N ARG A 151 -12.27 -2.49 -3.76
CA ARG A 151 -13.11 -1.30 -3.92
C ARG A 151 -12.23 -0.06 -4.14
N ARG A 152 -12.47 0.68 -5.22
CA ARG A 152 -11.62 1.80 -5.66
C ARG A 152 -11.73 3.00 -4.73
N GLU A 153 -12.90 3.16 -4.14
CA GLU A 153 -13.27 4.24 -3.23
C GLU A 153 -12.40 4.20 -1.96
N CYS A 154 -11.97 3.02 -1.49
CA CYS A 154 -11.09 2.89 -0.33
C CYS A 154 -9.77 3.66 -0.51
N ALA A 155 -9.10 3.45 -1.65
CA ALA A 155 -7.84 4.11 -1.92
C ALA A 155 -8.02 5.62 -2.09
N GLN A 156 -9.04 6.04 -2.84
CA GLN A 156 -9.35 7.45 -3.09
C GLN A 156 -9.68 8.24 -1.82
N LEU A 157 -10.36 7.59 -0.86
CA LEU A 157 -10.79 8.25 0.36
C LEU A 157 -9.71 8.30 1.44
N TRP A 158 -8.83 7.31 1.51
CA TRP A 158 -8.02 7.09 2.70
C TRP A 158 -6.53 6.83 2.45
N LEU A 159 -6.16 6.21 1.32
CA LEU A 159 -4.80 5.70 1.15
C LEU A 159 -3.77 6.83 1.16
N ASP A 160 -4.00 7.89 0.38
CA ASP A 160 -3.06 9.01 0.29
C ASP A 160 -2.86 9.68 1.66
N SER A 161 -3.95 9.96 2.38
CA SER A 161 -3.89 10.55 3.72
C SER A 161 -3.20 9.66 4.75
N LEU A 162 -3.29 8.32 4.61
CA LEU A 162 -2.53 7.38 5.45
C LEU A 162 -1.04 7.45 5.10
N LEU A 163 -0.69 7.40 3.82
CA LEU A 163 0.69 7.40 3.34
C LEU A 163 1.44 8.68 3.74
N GLU A 164 0.77 9.84 3.72
CA GLU A 164 1.33 11.13 4.16
C GLU A 164 1.80 11.12 5.63
N ARG A 165 1.25 10.24 6.46
CA ARG A 165 1.55 10.14 7.90
C ARG A 165 2.57 9.04 8.22
N LEU A 166 2.94 8.23 7.24
CA LEU A 166 3.88 7.12 7.37
C LEU A 166 5.28 7.53 6.87
N ASN A 167 5.86 8.54 7.53
CA ASN A 167 7.11 9.17 7.10
C ASN A 167 8.38 8.33 7.32
N LYS A 168 8.32 7.25 8.11
CA LYS A 168 9.44 6.33 8.38
C LYS A 168 9.50 5.10 7.46
N ILE A 169 8.58 4.97 6.50
CA ILE A 169 8.59 3.83 5.58
C ILE A 169 9.78 3.90 4.63
N GLU A 170 10.62 2.87 4.65
CA GLU A 170 11.83 2.75 3.83
C GLU A 170 11.76 1.62 2.79
N LEU A 171 10.72 0.78 2.90
CA LEU A 171 10.44 -0.31 1.98
C LEU A 171 8.93 -0.48 1.83
N THR A 172 8.45 -0.47 0.60
CA THR A 172 7.06 -0.79 0.27
C THR A 172 6.98 -2.04 -0.61
N LEU A 173 6.30 -3.06 -0.12
CA LEU A 173 6.04 -4.31 -0.82
C LEU A 173 4.73 -4.19 -1.62
N LEU A 174 4.85 -4.22 -2.95
CA LEU A 174 3.72 -4.05 -3.87
C LEU A 174 3.23 -5.42 -4.35
N ILE A 175 2.29 -6.01 -3.61
CA ILE A 175 1.85 -7.38 -3.84
C ILE A 175 0.66 -7.40 -4.80
N GLY A 176 0.93 -7.83 -6.03
CA GLY A 176 -0.05 -7.98 -7.09
C GLY A 176 -0.34 -6.70 -7.89
N GLN A 177 -1.08 -6.87 -9.00
CA GLN A 177 -1.24 -5.84 -10.02
C GLN A 177 -1.91 -4.54 -9.53
N TYR A 178 -2.78 -4.59 -8.52
CA TYR A 178 -3.50 -3.42 -8.04
C TYR A 178 -2.56 -2.46 -7.29
N ALA A 179 -1.73 -3.00 -6.40
CA ALA A 179 -0.69 -2.25 -5.70
C ALA A 179 0.35 -1.72 -6.71
N GLN A 180 0.85 -2.58 -7.60
CA GLN A 180 1.84 -2.18 -8.60
C GLN A 180 1.33 -1.07 -9.52
N ARG A 181 0.08 -1.17 -10.01
CA ARG A 181 -0.50 -0.13 -10.86
C ARG A 181 -0.63 1.21 -10.14
N HIS A 182 -1.03 1.20 -8.87
CA HIS A 182 -1.20 2.44 -8.10
C HIS A 182 0.15 3.10 -7.83
N PHE A 183 1.12 2.37 -7.29
CA PHE A 183 2.39 2.94 -6.83
C PHE A 183 3.43 3.16 -7.94
N LEU A 184 3.45 2.31 -8.98
CA LEU A 184 4.43 2.44 -10.07
C LEU A 184 3.90 3.25 -11.25
N GLY A 185 2.58 3.38 -11.40
CA GLY A 185 1.96 4.15 -12.48
C GLY A 185 2.48 3.71 -13.85
N GLN A 186 3.01 4.66 -14.62
CA GLN A 186 3.59 4.41 -15.95
C GLN A 186 4.96 3.72 -15.91
N ARG A 187 5.63 3.67 -14.75
CA ARG A 187 6.93 2.98 -14.61
C ARG A 187 6.79 1.46 -14.54
N ARG A 188 5.59 0.93 -14.33
CA ARG A 188 5.33 -0.51 -14.35
C ARG A 188 5.63 -1.07 -15.73
N LYS A 189 6.00 -2.35 -15.81
CA LYS A 189 6.15 -3.04 -17.09
C LYS A 189 4.76 -3.52 -17.61
N PRO A 190 4.66 -3.95 -18.88
CA PRO A 190 3.41 -4.41 -19.48
C PRO A 190 2.64 -5.47 -18.66
N SER A 191 3.36 -6.43 -18.06
CA SER A 191 2.77 -7.53 -17.28
C SER A 191 3.21 -7.55 -15.81
N LEU A 192 2.48 -8.32 -14.98
CA LEU A 192 2.87 -8.62 -13.59
C LEU A 192 4.26 -9.25 -13.55
N THR A 193 4.48 -10.28 -14.38
CA THR A 193 5.74 -11.02 -14.43
C THR A 193 6.90 -10.10 -14.78
N GLU A 194 6.77 -9.28 -15.83
CA GLU A 194 7.84 -8.35 -16.23
C GLU A 194 8.10 -7.29 -15.16
N THR A 195 7.05 -6.81 -14.49
CA THR A 195 7.20 -5.84 -13.40
C THR A 195 7.95 -6.44 -12.22
N VAL A 196 7.64 -7.69 -11.85
CA VAL A 196 8.37 -8.42 -10.80
C VAL A 196 9.80 -8.74 -11.25
N ARG A 197 10.02 -9.10 -12.52
CA ARG A 197 11.37 -9.39 -13.04
C ARG A 197 12.26 -8.17 -12.98
N ALA A 198 11.70 -7.00 -13.27
CA ALA A 198 12.38 -5.71 -13.20
C ALA A 198 12.41 -5.10 -11.79
N TRP A 199 12.33 -5.90 -10.72
CA TRP A 199 12.29 -5.42 -9.34
C TRP A 199 13.43 -4.44 -8.99
N ALA A 200 14.62 -4.63 -9.58
CA ALA A 200 15.79 -3.80 -9.35
C ALA A 200 15.59 -2.34 -9.79
N ASP A 201 14.76 -2.09 -10.82
CA ASP A 201 14.42 -0.74 -11.30
C ASP A 201 13.65 0.09 -10.26
N TYR A 202 13.06 -0.57 -9.26
CA TYR A 202 12.18 0.03 -8.27
C TYR A 202 12.78 0.03 -6.85
N ALA A 203 13.83 -0.77 -6.65
CA ALA A 203 14.55 -0.89 -5.40
C ALA A 203 15.34 0.40 -5.06
N PRO A 204 15.67 0.64 -3.78
CA PRO A 204 15.28 -0.14 -2.59
C PRO A 204 13.89 0.22 -2.04
N ALA A 205 13.26 1.27 -2.56
CA ALA A 205 12.03 1.83 -1.99
C ALA A 205 10.78 0.98 -2.28
N PHE A 206 10.68 0.38 -3.47
CA PHE A 206 9.55 -0.46 -3.86
C PHE A 206 10.03 -1.82 -4.35
N ILE A 207 9.44 -2.90 -3.82
CA ILE A 207 9.66 -4.24 -4.34
C ILE A 207 8.33 -4.81 -4.84
N PRO A 208 8.14 -4.92 -6.18
CA PRO A 208 6.96 -5.56 -6.74
C PRO A 208 7.02 -7.08 -6.54
N LEU A 209 5.93 -7.65 -6.02
CA LEU A 209 5.82 -9.08 -5.75
C LEU A 209 4.55 -9.66 -6.41
N PRO A 210 4.58 -10.93 -6.85
CA PRO A 210 3.36 -11.66 -7.17
C PRO A 210 2.61 -11.98 -5.87
N HIS A 211 1.32 -12.33 -5.98
CA HIS A 211 0.59 -12.78 -4.79
C HIS A 211 1.14 -14.13 -4.29
N PRO A 212 1.38 -14.34 -2.99
CA PRO A 212 1.89 -15.60 -2.43
C PRO A 212 0.82 -16.72 -2.36
N SER A 213 -0.19 -16.69 -3.23
CA SER A 213 -1.30 -17.65 -3.22
C SER A 213 -0.82 -19.05 -3.62
N PRO A 214 -1.39 -20.13 -3.04
CA PRO A 214 -1.24 -21.49 -3.57
C PRO A 214 -1.58 -21.61 -5.06
N ARG A 215 -2.45 -20.74 -5.60
CA ARG A 215 -2.81 -20.70 -7.02
C ARG A 215 -1.67 -20.31 -7.95
N ASN A 216 -0.66 -19.62 -7.42
CA ASN A 216 0.50 -19.17 -8.20
C ASN A 216 1.65 -20.20 -8.20
N GLN A 217 1.44 -21.44 -7.73
CA GLN A 217 2.49 -22.47 -7.71
C GLN A 217 3.10 -22.74 -9.10
N ALA A 218 2.26 -22.82 -10.15
CA ALA A 218 2.76 -22.99 -11.51
C ALA A 218 3.64 -21.80 -11.93
N TRP A 219 3.23 -20.57 -11.59
CA TRP A 219 4.03 -19.38 -11.86
C TRP A 219 5.40 -19.46 -11.21
N PHE A 220 5.51 -19.84 -9.92
CA PHE A 220 6.81 -19.96 -9.25
C PHE A 220 7.71 -21.03 -9.91
N LYS A 221 7.14 -22.17 -10.32
CA LYS A 221 7.89 -23.21 -11.04
C LYS A 221 8.46 -22.73 -12.38
N HIS A 222 7.72 -21.90 -13.11
CA HIS A 222 8.17 -21.34 -14.39
C HIS A 222 9.11 -20.13 -14.23
N HIS A 223 9.22 -19.56 -13.03
CA HIS A 223 10.00 -18.35 -12.76
C HIS A 223 10.95 -18.57 -11.57
N PRO A 224 11.89 -19.54 -11.64
CA PRO A 224 12.76 -19.90 -10.51
C PRO A 224 13.68 -18.77 -10.05
N TRP A 225 13.94 -17.78 -10.91
CA TRP A 225 14.64 -16.54 -10.55
C TRP A 225 13.96 -15.76 -9.42
N PHE A 226 12.64 -15.93 -9.21
CA PHE A 226 11.96 -15.29 -8.09
C PHE A 226 12.51 -15.79 -6.75
N ASP A 227 12.59 -17.11 -6.58
CA ASP A 227 13.10 -17.72 -5.35
C ASP A 227 14.63 -17.61 -5.24
N ASN A 228 15.35 -17.58 -6.38
CA ASN A 228 16.82 -17.54 -6.39
C ASN A 228 17.42 -16.12 -6.28
N GLU A 229 16.70 -15.09 -6.72
CA GLU A 229 17.22 -13.72 -6.79
C GLU A 229 16.40 -12.75 -5.92
N VAL A 230 15.06 -12.75 -6.08
CA VAL A 230 14.19 -11.77 -5.42
C VAL A 230 14.06 -12.07 -3.92
N VAL A 231 13.76 -13.33 -3.57
CA VAL A 231 13.55 -13.72 -2.17
C VAL A 231 14.80 -13.50 -1.31
N PRO A 232 16.03 -13.89 -1.73
CA PRO A 232 17.24 -13.64 -0.95
C PRO A 232 17.50 -12.14 -0.75
N MET A 233 17.38 -11.33 -1.79
CA MET A 233 17.52 -9.87 -1.68
C MET A 233 16.50 -9.28 -0.71
N LEU A 234 15.24 -9.72 -0.82
CA LEU A 234 14.17 -9.25 0.05
C LEU A 234 14.44 -9.56 1.53
N ARG A 235 14.93 -10.77 1.84
CA ARG A 235 15.33 -11.15 3.21
C ARG A 235 16.42 -10.25 3.75
N THR A 236 17.48 -10.00 2.96
CA THR A 236 18.59 -9.13 3.36
C THR A 236 18.08 -7.71 3.66
N ARG A 237 17.22 -7.15 2.79
CA ARG A 237 16.67 -5.81 2.98
C ARG A 237 15.76 -5.74 4.21
N VAL A 238 14.88 -6.74 4.42
CA VAL A 238 13.99 -6.79 5.58
C VAL A 238 14.79 -6.92 6.87
N ALA A 239 15.80 -7.80 6.92
CA ALA A 239 16.65 -7.99 8.09
C ALA A 239 17.37 -6.71 8.52
N ALA A 240 17.89 -5.93 7.56
CA ALA A 240 18.51 -4.64 7.86
C ALA A 240 17.50 -3.67 8.53
N LEU A 241 16.27 -3.60 8.01
CA LEU A 241 15.24 -2.70 8.54
C LEU A 241 14.65 -3.15 9.88
N THR A 242 14.66 -4.45 10.17
CA THR A 242 14.15 -4.98 11.45
C THR A 242 15.21 -5.08 12.54
N ALA A 243 16.51 -5.14 12.19
CA ALA A 243 17.61 -5.18 13.16
C ALA A 243 17.86 -3.82 13.82
N GLU A 244 17.83 -2.72 13.07
CA GLU A 244 18.04 -1.37 13.61
C GLU A 244 16.92 -0.93 14.57
N ALA A 245 15.70 -1.49 14.43
CA ALA A 245 14.61 -1.26 15.37
C ALA A 245 14.92 -1.79 16.79
N ASN A 246 15.82 -2.77 16.91
CA ASN A 246 16.23 -3.33 18.21
C ASN A 246 17.36 -2.53 18.90
N GLN A 247 17.91 -1.48 18.26
CA GLN A 247 19.05 -0.71 18.80
C GLN A 247 18.64 0.60 19.48
N VAL A 248 17.35 0.87 19.63
CA VAL A 248 16.84 2.05 20.33
C VAL A 248 16.31 1.60 21.70
N ILE A 249 17.24 1.40 22.65
CA ILE A 249 16.98 1.40 24.10
C ILE A 249 18.09 2.22 24.75
#